data_AF-A0A7C7PW69-F1
#
_entry.id   AF-A0A7C7PW69-F1
#
_cell.length_a   1.000
_cell.length_b   1.000
_cell.length_c   1.000
_cell.angle_alpha   90.00
_cell.angle_beta   90.00
_cell.angle_gamma   90.00
#
_symmetry.space_group_name_H-M   'P 1'
#
loop_
_entity.id
_entity.type
_entity.pdbx_description
1 polymer ?
#
loop_
_entity_poly.entity_id
_entity_poly.type
_entity_poly.pdbx_seq_one_letter_code
_entity_poly.pdbx_strand_id
1 'polypeptide(L)'
;YRVDGVRIIAPRKLSSGRLYFDCVCFNFMSRGPRPDYQQPWAGKPELLKHPERLLYESHDISLNRPWLPPLIPRTRISERTMNELALIEQRALARIAFRNQLPPHSIDELRREFAQLEIRRNGDIITGRPLNTGGFYDALPNAVSFSTWMTVLRRACTLYRSAKRSRNRNVANEALQMFFDLCDYLIDQGATEGNANVGGMFSGYQLRYWHPHVMDMRDELRATGRLRKMALTVAWFLGGSIMFMEKPSFDTDTLSNGIRNLLAAIMLLPDPSEKLQRLRALQRMFNLVLTSNYPVGLDGVVIHHGMHHLAYASYSMPAAFGIFEMLRDTQFQFNPQVHERLRTYVYATAFSANKYTVPPNMNGRAGTPLQINVAPLARIMAKAGTPDGRERIDREMAQIFLWLNASPNDPIAKEFITMGLKPKPPTGHWTLNGASAALHRRDEWLVAIVGMNRFKRGLEIYGWLENNNYGRYARNGSICIISCGEPPSVYASGYSFEGWNWCHWAGATSLIRPSYELYDYYRMYGNPSAIAGGTSLDGDGIWGMDFR
;
A
#
# COMPACT_ATOMS: atom_id res chain seq x y z
N TYR A 1 30.11 25.34 20.43
CA TYR A 1 31.15 25.32 19.38
C TYR A 1 30.70 26.23 18.25
N ARG A 2 31.51 27.22 17.86
CA ARG A 2 31.28 28.02 16.66
C ARG A 2 31.98 27.28 15.52
N VAL A 3 31.25 26.93 14.46
CA VAL A 3 31.82 26.34 13.24
C VAL A 3 32.08 27.49 12.27
N ASP A 4 33.33 27.65 11.82
CA ASP A 4 33.80 28.78 10.99
C ASP A 4 34.14 28.37 9.55
N GLY A 5 34.07 27.08 9.21
CA GLY A 5 34.28 26.62 7.85
C GLY A 5 33.89 25.16 7.61
N VAL A 6 33.72 24.81 6.33
CA VAL A 6 33.55 23.43 5.84
C VAL A 6 34.69 23.09 4.91
N ARG A 7 35.32 21.94 5.13
CA ARG A 7 36.37 21.40 4.27
C ARG A 7 35.89 20.11 3.59
N ILE A 8 35.84 20.11 2.27
CA ILE A 8 35.57 18.93 1.45
C ILE A 8 36.90 18.36 0.98
N ILE A 9 37.20 17.10 1.31
CA ILE A 9 38.47 16.45 0.99
C ILE A 9 38.24 15.40 -0.10
N ALA A 10 38.94 15.51 -1.22
CA ALA A 10 38.84 14.55 -2.31
C ALA A 10 39.42 13.17 -1.90
N PRO A 11 38.95 12.06 -2.52
CA PRO A 11 39.46 10.72 -2.22
C PRO A 11 40.95 10.57 -2.59
N ARG A 12 41.77 10.11 -1.64
CA ARG A 12 43.23 9.97 -1.81
C ARG A 12 43.65 8.94 -2.87
N LYS A 13 42.80 7.95 -3.14
CA LYS A 13 43.08 6.84 -4.08
C LYS A 13 42.82 7.21 -5.55
N LEU A 14 42.24 8.39 -5.82
CA LEU A 14 41.96 8.87 -7.17
C LEU A 14 42.94 9.98 -7.53
N SER A 15 43.53 9.91 -8.73
CA SER A 15 44.45 10.93 -9.24
C SER A 15 43.76 12.21 -9.68
N SER A 16 42.50 12.12 -10.13
CA SER A 16 41.66 13.26 -10.51
C SER A 16 40.18 12.86 -10.58
N GLY A 17 39.29 13.85 -10.60
CA GLY A 17 37.84 13.69 -10.70
C GLY A 17 37.13 15.03 -10.72
N ARG A 18 35.82 15.04 -10.97
CA ARG A 18 35.00 16.25 -10.96
C ARG A 18 33.70 16.01 -10.20
N LEU A 19 33.37 16.92 -9.30
CA LEU A 19 32.09 17.00 -8.60
C LEU A 19 31.52 18.39 -8.81
N TYR A 20 30.21 18.47 -8.95
CA TYR A 20 29.47 19.72 -9.01
C TYR A 20 28.68 19.85 -7.71
N PHE A 21 28.83 21.00 -7.05
CA PHE A 21 28.08 21.31 -5.84
C PHE A 21 27.15 22.46 -6.15
N ASP A 22 25.91 22.32 -5.71
CA ASP A 22 24.89 23.34 -5.79
C ASP A 22 24.06 23.32 -4.49
N CYS A 23 23.41 24.43 -4.16
CA CYS A 23 22.50 24.54 -3.01
C CYS A 23 23.10 24.11 -1.66
N VAL A 24 24.38 24.44 -1.43
CA VAL A 24 25.06 24.19 -0.14
C VAL A 24 24.51 25.14 0.91
N CYS A 25 23.77 24.60 1.88
CA CYS A 25 23.16 25.39 2.95
C CYS A 25 23.49 24.83 4.33
N PHE A 26 23.65 25.72 5.30
CA PHE A 26 23.72 25.38 6.72
C PHE A 26 22.36 25.64 7.34
N ASN A 27 21.54 24.61 7.45
CA ASN A 27 20.17 24.76 7.93
C ASN A 27 19.82 23.72 9.00
N PHE A 28 18.92 24.09 9.91
CA PHE A 28 18.27 23.13 10.78
C PHE A 28 17.18 22.42 9.98
N MET A 29 17.45 21.17 9.61
CA MET A 29 16.46 20.36 8.90
C MET A 29 15.38 19.89 9.88
N SER A 30 14.11 20.12 9.53
CA SER A 30 12.95 19.63 10.30
C SER A 30 12.84 18.10 10.32
N ARG A 31 13.50 17.41 9.38
CA ARG A 31 13.63 15.95 9.30
C ARG A 31 15.07 15.61 8.92
N GLY A 32 15.74 14.77 9.71
CA GLY A 32 17.10 14.33 9.41
C GLY A 32 17.20 13.52 8.10
N PRO A 33 18.39 13.47 7.48
CA PRO A 33 18.62 12.67 6.27
C PRO A 33 18.35 11.18 6.54
N ARG A 34 17.85 10.49 5.51
CA ARG A 34 17.63 9.04 5.56
C ARG A 34 18.88 8.30 5.07
N PRO A 35 19.19 7.12 5.64
CA PRO A 35 20.27 6.29 5.13
C PRO A 35 20.02 5.88 3.68
N ASP A 36 21.03 6.06 2.85
CA ASP A 36 21.03 5.77 1.41
C ASP A 36 22.42 5.26 0.96
N TYR A 37 22.68 5.02 -0.32
CA TYR A 37 23.96 4.43 -0.74
C TYR A 37 25.14 5.39 -0.61
N GLN A 38 24.89 6.69 -0.61
CA GLN A 38 25.92 7.71 -0.46
C GLN A 38 26.16 8.03 1.01
N GLN A 39 25.13 7.87 1.86
CA GLN A 39 25.17 8.18 3.29
C GLN A 39 24.52 7.08 4.13
N PRO A 40 25.07 5.84 4.15
CA PRO A 40 24.46 4.71 4.87
C PRO A 40 24.44 4.89 6.40
N TRP A 41 25.21 5.85 6.91
CA TRP A 41 25.28 6.27 8.31
C TRP A 41 24.15 7.23 8.72
N ALA A 42 23.44 7.83 7.77
CA ALA A 42 22.38 8.78 8.09
C ALA A 42 21.30 8.07 8.95
N GLY A 43 20.85 8.71 10.02
CA GLY A 43 19.94 8.10 11.01
C GLY A 43 20.60 7.20 12.07
N LYS A 44 21.93 7.07 12.08
CA LYS A 44 22.73 6.42 13.12
C LYS A 44 23.75 7.39 13.73
N PRO A 45 23.32 8.31 14.61
CA PRO A 45 24.17 9.38 15.14
C PRO A 45 25.43 8.87 15.85
N GLU A 46 25.40 7.66 16.40
CA GLU A 46 26.54 6.99 17.02
C GLU A 46 27.69 6.72 16.05
N LEU A 47 27.40 6.49 14.76
CA LEU A 47 28.44 6.28 13.74
C LEU A 47 29.20 7.58 13.43
N LEU A 48 28.60 8.75 13.67
CA LEU A 48 29.28 10.04 13.49
C LEU A 48 30.42 10.26 14.50
N LYS A 49 30.42 9.55 15.64
CA LYS A 49 31.51 9.59 16.63
C LYS A 49 32.72 8.75 16.22
N HIS A 50 32.58 7.95 15.17
CA HIS A 50 33.59 7.04 14.65
C HIS A 50 33.80 7.30 13.15
N PRO A 51 34.35 8.47 12.75
CA PRO A 51 34.50 8.85 11.35
C PRO A 51 35.34 7.87 10.51
N GLU A 52 36.24 7.11 11.14
CA GLU A 52 36.97 5.99 10.54
C GLU A 52 36.04 4.84 10.09
N ARG A 53 34.89 4.69 10.75
CA ARG A 53 33.81 3.74 10.39
C ARG A 53 32.81 4.32 9.38
N LEU A 54 33.01 5.57 8.94
CA LEU A 54 32.23 6.22 7.88
C LEU A 54 32.91 6.10 6.49
N LEU A 55 34.06 5.43 6.42
CA LEU A 55 34.74 5.11 5.17
C LEU A 55 34.26 3.74 4.69
N TYR A 56 33.27 3.75 3.79
CA TYR A 56 32.64 2.55 3.26
C TYR A 56 33.35 2.11 1.98
N GLU A 57 33.77 0.83 1.92
CA GLU A 57 34.14 0.23 0.64
C GLU A 57 32.87 -0.06 -0.19
N SER A 58 33.02 -0.39 -1.47
CA SER A 58 31.88 -0.77 -2.33
C SER A 58 31.07 -1.95 -1.76
N HIS A 59 31.72 -2.82 -0.97
CA HIS A 59 31.08 -3.87 -0.19
C HIS A 59 30.18 -3.32 0.92
N ASP A 60 30.55 -2.22 1.57
CA ASP A 60 29.75 -1.63 2.66
C ASP A 60 28.63 -0.70 2.17
N ILE A 61 28.79 -0.10 0.98
CA ILE A 61 27.65 0.48 0.24
C ILE A 61 26.62 -0.62 -0.08
N SER A 62 27.09 -1.84 -0.35
CA SER A 62 26.23 -3.02 -0.48
C SER A 62 25.62 -3.49 0.85
N LEU A 63 26.20 -3.12 2.01
CA LEU A 63 25.58 -3.32 3.33
C LEU A 63 24.37 -2.41 3.58
N ASN A 64 24.08 -1.44 2.71
CA ASN A 64 22.75 -0.79 2.67
C ASN A 64 21.72 -1.58 1.85
N ARG A 65 22.07 -2.82 1.51
CA ARG A 65 21.18 -3.86 1.01
C ARG A 65 21.44 -5.21 1.69
N PRO A 66 21.66 -5.27 3.02
CA PRO A 66 22.12 -6.49 3.66
C PRO A 66 21.07 -7.63 3.58
N TRP A 67 19.82 -7.26 3.26
CA TRP A 67 18.70 -8.18 3.12
C TRP A 67 18.25 -8.36 1.66
N LEU A 68 18.98 -7.79 0.71
CA LEU A 68 18.86 -8.19 -0.70
C LEU A 68 19.62 -9.52 -0.87
N PRO A 69 18.96 -10.60 -1.30
CA PRO A 69 19.62 -11.89 -1.50
C PRO A 69 20.80 -11.78 -2.48
N PRO A 70 21.78 -12.70 -2.43
CA PRO A 70 22.83 -12.76 -3.45
C PRO A 70 22.26 -12.90 -4.85
N LEU A 71 22.88 -12.24 -5.83
CA LEU A 71 22.52 -12.38 -7.23
C LEU A 71 22.97 -13.76 -7.72
N ILE A 72 22.04 -14.53 -8.28
CA ILE A 72 22.34 -15.81 -8.92
C ILE A 72 22.52 -15.56 -10.41
N PRO A 73 23.70 -15.82 -10.99
CA PRO A 73 23.90 -15.65 -12.43
C PRO A 73 22.89 -16.47 -13.23
N ARG A 74 22.42 -15.93 -14.36
CA ARG A 74 21.48 -16.61 -15.26
C ARG A 74 21.82 -18.07 -15.55
N THR A 75 23.11 -18.42 -15.71
CA THR A 75 23.59 -19.79 -15.97
C THR A 75 23.34 -20.78 -14.85
N ARG A 76 23.05 -20.29 -13.63
CA ARG A 76 22.74 -21.11 -12.44
C ARG A 76 21.24 -21.10 -12.08
N ILE A 77 20.40 -20.42 -12.86
CA ILE A 77 18.95 -20.41 -12.65
C ILE A 77 18.36 -21.64 -13.35
N SER A 78 17.66 -22.49 -12.60
CA SER A 78 17.02 -23.69 -13.15
C SER A 78 15.91 -23.34 -14.15
N GLU A 79 15.65 -24.24 -15.10
CA GLU A 79 14.56 -24.10 -16.07
C GLU A 79 13.20 -23.93 -15.39
N ARG A 80 12.93 -24.71 -14.32
CA ARG A 80 11.74 -24.53 -13.48
C ARG A 80 11.60 -23.09 -12.97
N THR A 81 12.69 -22.52 -12.45
CA THR A 81 12.67 -21.14 -11.93
C THR A 81 12.44 -20.13 -13.06
N MET A 82 13.01 -20.36 -14.24
CA MET A 82 12.76 -19.51 -15.41
C MET A 82 11.29 -19.55 -15.85
N ASN A 83 10.68 -20.73 -15.86
CA ASN A 83 9.26 -20.90 -16.20
C ASN A 83 8.34 -20.23 -15.16
N GLU A 84 8.65 -20.40 -13.87
CA GLU A 84 7.91 -19.74 -12.79
C GLU A 84 8.06 -18.20 -12.85
N LEU A 85 9.25 -17.68 -13.17
CA LEU A 85 9.46 -16.23 -13.39
C LEU A 85 8.63 -15.71 -14.56
N ALA A 86 8.58 -16.44 -15.68
CA ALA A 86 7.77 -16.07 -16.85
C ALA A 86 6.26 -16.06 -16.53
N LEU A 87 5.80 -17.05 -15.76
CA LEU A 87 4.41 -17.12 -15.29
C LEU A 87 4.07 -15.94 -14.36
N ILE A 88 4.94 -15.62 -13.41
CA ILE A 88 4.76 -14.49 -12.50
C ILE A 88 4.77 -13.16 -13.27
N GLU A 89 5.68 -13.00 -14.22
CA GLU A 89 5.74 -11.82 -15.09
C GLU A 89 4.44 -11.67 -15.89
N GLN A 90 3.96 -12.73 -16.54
CA GLN A 90 2.68 -12.70 -17.26
C GLN A 90 1.53 -12.24 -16.35
N ARG A 91 1.43 -12.83 -15.15
CA ARG A 91 0.39 -12.48 -14.17
C ARG A 91 0.53 -11.04 -13.67
N ALA A 92 1.76 -10.58 -13.40
CA ALA A 92 2.03 -9.24 -12.91
C ALA A 92 1.73 -8.17 -13.95
N LEU A 93 2.14 -8.38 -15.20
CA LEU A 93 1.92 -7.44 -16.29
C LEU A 93 0.45 -7.39 -16.70
N ALA A 94 -0.29 -8.51 -16.64
CA ALA A 94 -1.72 -8.54 -16.92
C ALA A 94 -2.57 -7.70 -15.95
N ARG A 95 -2.07 -7.46 -14.72
CA ARG A 95 -2.75 -6.64 -13.71
C ARG A 95 -2.45 -5.15 -13.79
N ILE A 96 -1.55 -4.72 -14.68
CA ILE A 96 -1.28 -3.30 -14.92
C ILE A 96 -2.52 -2.69 -15.59
N ALA A 97 -3.47 -2.24 -14.76
CA ALA A 97 -4.70 -1.62 -15.23
C ALA A 97 -4.49 -0.12 -15.42
N PHE A 98 -4.71 0.36 -16.65
CA PHE A 98 -4.78 1.78 -16.96
C PHE A 98 -6.21 2.28 -16.66
N ARG A 99 -6.39 3.05 -15.58
CA ARG A 99 -7.74 3.48 -15.17
C ARG A 99 -8.11 4.91 -15.54
N ASN A 100 -7.15 5.73 -15.98
CA ASN A 100 -7.42 7.16 -16.20
C ASN A 100 -7.01 7.58 -17.61
N GLN A 101 -7.96 7.59 -18.53
CA GLN A 101 -7.81 8.33 -19.77
C GLN A 101 -7.79 9.81 -19.43
N LEU A 102 -6.67 10.48 -19.71
CA LEU A 102 -6.65 11.94 -19.74
C LEU A 102 -7.50 12.42 -20.94
N PRO A 103 -8.11 13.61 -20.85
CA PRO A 103 -8.79 14.19 -22.00
C PRO A 103 -7.83 14.30 -23.20
N PRO A 104 -8.35 14.31 -24.44
CA PRO A 104 -7.54 14.55 -25.63
C PRO A 104 -6.69 15.80 -25.46
N HIS A 105 -5.45 15.72 -25.93
CA HIS A 105 -4.47 16.80 -25.83
C HIS A 105 -3.76 16.94 -27.17
N SER A 106 -3.56 18.17 -27.62
CA SER A 106 -2.79 18.46 -28.83
C SER A 106 -1.28 18.40 -28.56
N ILE A 107 -0.51 18.26 -29.64
CA ILE A 107 0.96 18.36 -29.55
C ILE A 107 1.42 19.77 -29.16
N ASP A 108 0.69 20.81 -29.57
CA ASP A 108 1.05 22.20 -29.26
C ASP A 108 0.85 22.55 -27.79
N GLU A 109 -0.21 22.02 -27.17
CA GLU A 109 -0.37 22.13 -25.72
C GLU A 109 0.74 21.36 -24.99
N LEU A 110 1.13 20.16 -25.46
CA LEU A 110 2.20 19.38 -24.83
C LEU A 110 3.54 20.12 -24.93
N ARG A 111 3.85 20.74 -26.10
CA ARG A 111 5.03 21.58 -26.30
C ARG A 111 5.07 22.74 -25.31
N ARG A 112 3.96 23.46 -25.14
CA ARG A 112 3.87 24.60 -24.20
C ARG A 112 4.15 24.16 -22.76
N GLU A 113 3.58 23.04 -22.34
CA GLU A 113 3.77 22.53 -20.97
C GLU A 113 5.17 21.96 -20.74
N PHE A 114 5.71 21.23 -21.72
CA PHE A 114 7.07 20.72 -21.68
C PHE A 114 8.10 21.87 -21.60
N ALA A 115 7.88 22.95 -22.36
CA ALA A 115 8.75 24.12 -22.34
C ALA A 115 8.83 24.80 -20.96
N GLN A 116 7.76 24.75 -20.14
CA GLN A 116 7.76 25.30 -18.78
C GLN A 116 8.68 24.55 -17.81
N LEU A 117 9.06 23.31 -18.12
CA LEU A 117 10.02 22.52 -17.35
C LEU A 117 11.47 22.91 -17.67
N GLU A 118 11.68 23.60 -18.79
CA GLU A 118 12.99 23.98 -19.33
C GLU A 118 13.95 22.80 -19.51
N ILE A 119 13.40 21.60 -19.77
CA ILE A 119 14.20 20.39 -19.96
C ILE A 119 14.96 20.50 -21.28
N ARG A 120 16.28 20.43 -21.22
CA ARG A 120 17.20 20.54 -22.37
C ARG A 120 18.22 19.41 -22.34
N ARG A 121 18.43 18.79 -23.50
CA ARG A 121 19.46 17.77 -23.71
C ARG A 121 20.61 18.32 -24.56
N ASN A 122 21.83 18.08 -24.11
CA ASN A 122 23.06 18.30 -24.87
C ASN A 122 23.96 17.07 -24.74
N GLY A 123 23.91 16.19 -25.75
CA GLY A 123 24.54 14.87 -25.67
C GLY A 123 23.97 14.04 -24.51
N ASP A 124 24.85 13.58 -23.63
CA ASP A 124 24.49 12.79 -22.44
C ASP A 124 24.04 13.65 -21.25
N ILE A 125 24.20 14.98 -21.34
CA ILE A 125 23.80 15.90 -20.29
C ILE A 125 22.33 16.29 -20.51
N ILE A 126 21.52 16.14 -19.46
CA ILE A 126 20.15 16.65 -19.41
C ILE A 126 20.03 17.63 -18.24
N THR A 127 19.37 18.74 -18.47
CA THR A 127 19.16 19.81 -17.47
C THR A 127 17.72 20.27 -17.51
N GLY A 128 17.27 20.96 -16.47
CA GLY A 128 15.95 21.59 -16.40
C GLY A 128 15.78 22.31 -15.06
N ARG A 129 14.63 22.98 -14.87
CA ARG A 129 14.29 23.54 -13.55
C ARG A 129 14.28 22.43 -12.51
N PRO A 130 14.74 22.62 -11.25
CA PRO A 130 14.81 21.52 -10.29
C PRO A 130 13.44 20.98 -9.90
N LEU A 131 13.33 19.68 -9.55
CA LEU A 131 12.09 19.14 -8.96
C LEU A 131 12.03 19.44 -7.47
N ASN A 132 10.85 19.85 -6.99
CA ASN A 132 10.61 20.02 -5.56
C ASN A 132 10.56 18.64 -4.88
N THR A 133 11.54 18.37 -4.02
CA THR A 133 11.69 17.11 -3.29
C THR A 133 10.93 17.04 -1.97
N GLY A 134 10.06 18.02 -1.68
CA GLY A 134 8.95 17.92 -0.72
C GLY A 134 9.27 17.27 0.63
N GLY A 135 10.14 17.88 1.43
CA GLY A 135 10.18 17.56 2.88
C GLY A 135 11.54 17.38 3.55
N PHE A 136 12.66 17.62 2.86
CA PHE A 136 13.99 17.66 3.51
C PHE A 136 14.69 19.01 3.40
N TYR A 137 14.41 19.74 2.32
CA TYR A 137 14.99 21.05 2.02
C TYR A 137 13.87 22.08 1.89
N ASP A 138 14.18 23.35 2.16
CA ASP A 138 13.35 24.45 1.68
C ASP A 138 13.21 24.34 0.16
N ALA A 139 12.08 24.77 -0.39
CA ALA A 139 11.84 24.67 -1.82
C ALA A 139 12.98 25.37 -2.58
N LEU A 140 13.68 24.61 -3.43
CA LEU A 140 14.74 25.17 -4.28
C LEU A 140 14.15 26.33 -5.09
N PRO A 141 14.87 27.45 -5.26
CA PRO A 141 14.42 28.54 -6.11
C PRO A 141 14.03 28.03 -7.49
N ASN A 142 12.89 28.50 -7.99
CA ASN A 142 12.32 28.11 -9.29
C ASN A 142 12.00 26.60 -9.44
N ALA A 143 11.91 25.83 -8.36
CA ALA A 143 11.55 24.41 -8.45
C ALA A 143 10.15 24.19 -9.03
N VAL A 144 10.01 23.10 -9.80
CA VAL A 144 8.74 22.64 -10.34
C VAL A 144 8.18 21.54 -9.44
N SER A 145 6.87 21.56 -9.22
CA SER A 145 6.21 20.50 -8.45
C SER A 145 6.26 19.16 -9.21
N PHE A 146 6.40 18.05 -8.49
CA PHE A 146 6.33 16.73 -9.11
C PHE A 146 4.97 16.50 -9.81
N SER A 147 3.87 17.04 -9.29
CA SER A 147 2.55 17.00 -9.95
C SER A 147 2.60 17.59 -11.36
N THR A 148 3.28 18.72 -11.54
CA THR A 148 3.43 19.40 -12.83
C THR A 148 4.21 18.51 -13.80
N TRP A 149 5.40 18.04 -13.40
CA TRP A 149 6.22 17.14 -14.22
C TRP A 149 5.46 15.85 -14.59
N MET A 150 4.78 15.23 -13.62
CA MET A 150 4.02 14.00 -13.82
C MET A 150 2.88 14.20 -14.82
N THR A 151 2.24 15.37 -14.81
CA THR A 151 1.16 15.69 -15.73
C THR A 151 1.67 15.73 -17.17
N VAL A 152 2.82 16.37 -17.41
CA VAL A 152 3.47 16.41 -18.73
C VAL A 152 3.87 15.01 -19.18
N LEU A 153 4.47 14.19 -18.30
CA LEU A 153 4.82 12.80 -18.62
C LEU A 153 3.58 11.98 -19.02
N ARG A 154 2.50 12.07 -18.26
CA ARG A 154 1.26 11.32 -18.54
C ARG A 154 0.66 11.74 -19.88
N ARG A 155 0.67 13.04 -20.19
CA ARG A 155 0.20 13.58 -21.47
C ARG A 155 1.07 13.13 -22.64
N ALA A 156 2.40 13.14 -22.49
CA ALA A 156 3.33 12.60 -23.48
C ALA A 156 3.03 11.13 -23.79
N CYS A 157 2.83 10.28 -22.75
CA CYS A 157 2.44 8.88 -22.95
C CYS A 157 1.10 8.74 -23.68
N THR A 158 0.07 9.47 -23.24
CA THR A 158 -1.27 9.39 -23.85
C THR A 158 -1.26 9.84 -25.31
N LEU A 159 -0.55 10.94 -25.62
CA LEU A 159 -0.44 11.47 -26.96
C LEU A 159 0.38 10.55 -27.88
N TYR A 160 1.49 9.99 -27.39
CA TYR A 160 2.26 8.99 -28.12
C TYR A 160 1.36 7.82 -28.56
N ARG A 161 0.58 7.27 -27.62
CA ARG A 161 -0.29 6.12 -27.89
C ARG A 161 -1.39 6.45 -28.89
N SER A 162 -2.05 7.61 -28.74
CA SER A 162 -3.11 8.01 -29.65
C SER A 162 -2.57 8.27 -31.06
N ALA A 163 -1.42 8.94 -31.18
CA ALA A 163 -0.75 9.22 -32.45
C ALA A 163 -0.20 7.95 -33.12
N LYS A 164 0.36 7.01 -32.34
CA LYS A 164 0.77 5.69 -32.83
C LYS A 164 -0.42 4.93 -33.42
N ARG A 165 -1.58 4.95 -32.76
CA ARG A 165 -2.82 4.32 -33.24
C ARG A 165 -3.37 4.98 -34.50
N SER A 166 -3.35 6.31 -34.56
CA SER A 166 -3.79 7.06 -35.76
C SER A 166 -2.73 7.14 -36.87
N ARG A 167 -1.58 6.48 -36.69
CA ARG A 167 -0.44 6.45 -37.62
C ARG A 167 0.16 7.84 -37.91
N ASN A 168 -0.03 8.82 -37.02
CA ASN A 168 0.65 10.11 -37.10
C ASN A 168 2.06 10.01 -36.53
N ARG A 169 3.03 9.64 -37.40
CA ARG A 169 4.43 9.40 -37.01
C ARG A 169 5.12 10.62 -36.42
N ASN A 170 4.84 11.82 -36.92
CA ASN A 170 5.50 13.04 -36.45
C ASN A 170 5.13 13.32 -34.98
N VAL A 171 3.82 13.33 -34.67
CA VAL A 171 3.34 13.55 -33.30
C VAL A 171 3.78 12.40 -32.38
N ALA A 172 3.75 11.16 -32.85
CA ALA A 172 4.19 10.01 -32.06
C ALA A 172 5.67 10.12 -31.69
N ASN A 173 6.55 10.38 -32.66
CA ASN A 173 8.00 10.47 -32.41
C ASN A 173 8.34 11.61 -31.45
N GLU A 174 7.70 12.77 -31.62
CA GLU A 174 7.93 13.93 -30.76
C GLU A 174 7.47 13.68 -29.32
N ALA A 175 6.24 13.18 -29.14
CA ALA A 175 5.73 12.85 -27.81
C ALA A 175 6.57 11.76 -27.13
N LEU A 176 7.08 10.80 -27.90
CA LEU A 176 7.97 9.76 -27.39
C LEU A 176 9.32 10.33 -26.94
N GLN A 177 9.90 11.26 -27.71
CA GLN A 177 11.15 11.91 -27.35
C GLN A 177 11.00 12.72 -26.05
N MET A 178 9.93 13.52 -25.93
CA MET A 178 9.61 14.23 -24.69
C MET A 178 9.44 13.27 -23.49
N PHE A 179 8.81 12.11 -23.70
CA PHE A 179 8.71 11.08 -22.66
C PHE A 179 10.08 10.55 -22.21
N PHE A 180 11.00 10.28 -23.15
CA PHE A 180 12.35 9.84 -22.81
C PHE A 180 13.14 10.93 -22.07
N ASP A 181 13.03 12.18 -22.51
CA ASP A 181 13.69 13.31 -21.85
C ASP A 181 13.16 13.51 -20.43
N LEU A 182 11.85 13.37 -20.20
CA LEU A 182 11.27 13.40 -18.85
C LEU A 182 11.80 12.27 -17.96
N CYS A 183 11.93 11.06 -18.49
CA CYS A 183 12.44 9.90 -17.75
C CYS A 183 13.93 10.08 -17.37
N ASP A 184 14.76 10.47 -18.33
CA ASP A 184 16.19 10.66 -18.11
C ASP A 184 16.43 11.85 -17.15
N TYR A 185 15.66 12.94 -17.30
CA TYR A 185 15.69 14.09 -16.40
C TYR A 185 15.29 13.69 -14.97
N LEU A 186 14.24 12.87 -14.78
CA LEU A 186 13.85 12.40 -13.45
C LEU A 186 15.00 11.63 -12.75
N ILE A 187 15.68 10.76 -13.51
CA ILE A 187 16.83 10.00 -13.00
C ILE A 187 17.97 10.97 -12.63
N ASP A 188 18.24 11.98 -13.46
CA ASP A 188 19.26 13.00 -13.23
C ASP A 188 18.97 13.85 -11.98
N GLN A 189 17.69 14.16 -11.72
CA GLN A 189 17.23 14.78 -10.46
C GLN A 189 17.39 13.87 -9.23
N GLY A 190 18.00 12.69 -9.38
CA GLY A 190 18.36 11.78 -8.30
C GLY A 190 17.29 10.74 -7.98
N ALA A 191 16.18 10.66 -8.74
CA ALA A 191 15.16 9.62 -8.58
C ALA A 191 15.65 8.27 -9.11
N THR A 192 16.50 7.61 -8.32
CA THR A 192 17.15 6.34 -8.63
C THR A 192 17.17 5.42 -7.42
N GLU A 193 17.32 4.12 -7.66
CA GLU A 193 17.54 3.13 -6.61
C GLU A 193 18.78 3.50 -5.81
N GLY A 194 18.64 3.58 -4.48
CA GLY A 194 19.74 3.95 -3.59
C GLY A 194 19.76 5.38 -3.12
N ASN A 195 18.85 6.24 -3.59
CA ASN A 195 18.68 7.58 -3.06
C ASN A 195 17.39 7.67 -2.23
N ALA A 196 17.52 7.66 -0.90
CA ALA A 196 16.37 7.74 0.00
C ALA A 196 15.93 9.20 0.28
N ASN A 197 16.74 10.17 -0.12
CA ASN A 197 16.61 11.58 0.22
C ASN A 197 15.86 12.41 -0.85
N VAL A 198 15.48 11.78 -1.97
CA VAL A 198 14.50 12.29 -2.94
C VAL A 198 13.07 11.80 -2.65
N GLY A 199 12.88 11.00 -1.59
CA GLY A 199 11.61 10.34 -1.26
C GLY A 199 10.46 11.27 -0.86
N GLY A 200 10.73 12.55 -0.58
CA GLY A 200 9.68 13.55 -0.35
C GLY A 200 9.10 14.14 -1.65
N MET A 201 9.69 13.86 -2.80
CA MET A 201 9.27 14.40 -4.10
C MET A 201 7.85 13.95 -4.50
N PHE A 202 7.33 12.89 -3.87
CA PHE A 202 6.07 12.26 -4.22
C PHE A 202 5.22 12.04 -2.97
N SER A 203 3.94 12.37 -3.04
CA SER A 203 2.93 11.76 -2.16
C SER A 203 2.57 10.36 -2.68
N GLY A 204 2.18 9.45 -1.79
CA GLY A 204 1.71 8.13 -2.18
C GLY A 204 0.55 8.18 -3.18
N TYR A 205 -0.31 9.21 -3.10
CA TYR A 205 -1.40 9.42 -4.04
C TYR A 205 -0.92 9.81 -5.43
N GLN A 206 0.16 10.58 -5.56
CA GLN A 206 0.76 10.92 -6.86
C GLN A 206 1.39 9.69 -7.51
N LEU A 207 2.08 8.84 -6.75
CA LEU A 207 2.74 7.63 -7.28
C LEU A 207 1.77 6.74 -8.06
N ARG A 208 0.52 6.59 -7.59
CA ARG A 208 -0.55 5.81 -8.25
C ARG A 208 -0.76 6.16 -9.72
N TYR A 209 -0.46 7.39 -10.12
CA TYR A 209 -0.69 7.90 -11.48
C TYR A 209 0.57 7.97 -12.34
N TRP A 210 1.76 7.78 -11.77
CA TRP A 210 3.02 7.86 -12.52
C TRP A 210 3.46 6.50 -13.06
N HIS A 211 3.64 5.52 -12.17
CA HIS A 211 4.24 4.24 -12.54
C HIS A 211 3.45 3.46 -13.62
N PRO A 212 2.09 3.50 -13.72
CA PRO A 212 1.40 2.75 -14.77
C PRO A 212 1.78 3.22 -16.17
N HIS A 213 2.01 4.53 -16.36
CA HIS A 213 2.40 5.10 -17.64
C HIS A 213 3.82 4.68 -18.03
N VAL A 214 4.75 4.66 -17.08
CA VAL A 214 6.12 4.17 -17.32
C VAL A 214 6.12 2.68 -17.68
N MET A 215 5.36 1.87 -16.94
CA MET A 215 5.26 0.42 -17.19
C MET A 215 4.56 0.08 -18.53
N ASP A 216 3.66 0.95 -18.98
CA ASP A 216 2.98 0.80 -20.28
C ASP A 216 3.94 1.08 -21.45
N MET A 217 4.86 2.03 -21.29
CA MET A 217 5.92 2.38 -22.25
C MET A 217 7.13 1.43 -22.21
N ARG A 218 6.99 0.24 -21.61
CA ARG A 218 8.11 -0.69 -21.36
C ARG A 218 8.83 -1.14 -22.63
N ASP A 219 8.12 -1.28 -23.75
CA ASP A 219 8.70 -1.77 -24.99
C ASP A 219 9.56 -0.69 -25.65
N GLU A 220 9.09 0.56 -25.63
CA GLU A 220 9.83 1.74 -26.06
C GLU A 220 11.06 2.00 -25.18
N LEU A 221 10.92 1.85 -23.86
CA LEU A 221 12.05 1.91 -22.92
C LEU A 221 13.04 0.77 -23.15
N ARG A 222 12.58 -0.44 -23.52
CA ARG A 222 13.45 -1.58 -23.82
C ARG A 222 14.26 -1.34 -25.08
N ALA A 223 13.61 -0.87 -26.13
CA ALA A 223 14.22 -0.60 -27.43
C ALA A 223 15.37 0.41 -27.36
N THR A 224 15.38 1.27 -26.34
CA THR A 224 16.41 2.31 -26.14
C THR A 224 17.34 2.06 -24.96
N GLY A 225 17.28 0.87 -24.33
CA GLY A 225 18.12 0.51 -23.18
C GLY A 225 17.77 1.20 -21.85
N ARG A 226 16.68 1.99 -21.79
CA ARG A 226 16.22 2.72 -20.60
C ARG A 226 15.45 1.87 -19.60
N LEU A 227 14.89 0.73 -20.05
CA LEU A 227 13.97 -0.09 -19.25
C LEU A 227 14.55 -0.49 -17.89
N ARG A 228 15.82 -0.93 -17.85
CA ARG A 228 16.44 -1.38 -16.59
C ARG A 228 16.46 -0.25 -15.55
N LYS A 229 16.98 0.93 -15.92
CA LYS A 229 17.07 2.09 -15.00
C LYS A 229 15.68 2.51 -14.54
N MET A 230 14.72 2.64 -15.46
CA MET A 230 13.36 3.02 -15.11
C MET A 230 12.64 1.98 -14.24
N ALA A 231 12.84 0.69 -14.48
CA ALA A 231 12.26 -0.37 -13.65
C ALA A 231 12.80 -0.31 -12.21
N LEU A 232 14.10 -0.08 -12.04
CA LEU A 232 14.73 0.11 -10.72
C LEU A 232 14.24 1.38 -10.02
N THR A 233 14.20 2.51 -10.74
CA THR A 233 13.65 3.78 -10.24
C THR A 233 12.21 3.61 -9.77
N VAL A 234 11.35 3.03 -10.60
CA VAL A 234 9.94 2.78 -10.24
C VAL A 234 9.85 1.84 -9.05
N ALA A 235 10.57 0.72 -9.05
CA ALA A 235 10.56 -0.23 -7.93
C ALA A 235 11.00 0.43 -6.62
N TRP A 236 12.03 1.28 -6.65
CA TRP A 236 12.52 2.00 -5.48
C TRP A 236 11.43 2.83 -4.80
N PHE A 237 10.69 3.62 -5.56
CA PHE A 237 9.61 4.48 -5.04
C PHE A 237 8.31 3.72 -4.71
N LEU A 238 8.11 2.52 -5.25
CA LEU A 238 6.98 1.65 -4.89
C LEU A 238 7.23 0.82 -3.62
N GLY A 239 8.24 1.19 -2.82
CA GLY A 239 8.59 0.50 -1.58
C GLY A 239 9.71 -0.53 -1.74
N GLY A 240 10.44 -0.51 -2.85
CA GLY A 240 11.55 -1.44 -3.09
C GLY A 240 12.67 -1.34 -2.05
N SER A 241 12.89 -0.15 -1.48
CA SER A 241 13.82 0.05 -0.36
C SER A 241 13.43 -0.71 0.90
N ILE A 242 12.13 -0.93 1.15
CA ILE A 242 11.61 -1.65 2.32
C ILE A 242 12.05 -3.12 2.26
N MET A 243 12.14 -3.71 1.06
CA MET A 243 12.58 -5.10 0.89
C MET A 243 14.02 -5.33 1.38
N PHE A 244 14.82 -4.26 1.44
CA PHE A 244 16.24 -4.32 1.81
C PHE A 244 16.48 -4.10 3.30
N MET A 245 15.41 -3.90 4.09
CA MET A 245 15.50 -3.66 5.53
C MET A 245 15.57 -4.96 6.33
N GLU A 246 16.22 -4.89 7.49
CA GLU A 246 16.27 -6.00 8.45
C GLU A 246 14.87 -6.36 8.94
N LYS A 247 14.16 -5.33 9.40
CA LYS A 247 12.80 -5.40 9.91
C LYS A 247 11.91 -4.58 8.97
N PRO A 248 11.54 -5.14 7.80
CA PRO A 248 10.64 -4.45 6.90
C PRO A 248 9.31 -4.19 7.61
N SER A 249 8.67 -3.07 7.28
CA SER A 249 7.33 -2.74 7.73
C SER A 249 6.69 -1.82 6.69
N PHE A 250 5.39 -1.97 6.50
CA PHE A 250 4.58 -1.06 5.70
C PHE A 250 3.19 -0.93 6.31
N ASP A 251 2.63 0.27 6.24
CA ASP A 251 1.23 0.48 6.55
C ASP A 251 0.33 0.13 5.34
N THR A 252 -0.98 0.16 5.56
CA THR A 252 -1.97 -0.12 4.51
C THR A 252 -1.94 0.89 3.36
N ASP A 253 -1.52 2.13 3.61
CA ASP A 253 -1.39 3.17 2.58
C ASP A 253 -0.20 2.88 1.67
N THR A 254 0.95 2.58 2.24
CA THR A 254 2.17 2.17 1.53
C THR A 254 1.88 0.92 0.70
N LEU A 255 1.14 -0.04 1.27
CA LEU A 255 0.68 -1.23 0.54
C LEU A 255 -0.17 -0.87 -0.69
N SER A 256 -1.19 -0.03 -0.52
CA SER A 256 -2.14 0.33 -1.58
C SER A 256 -1.59 1.32 -2.60
N ASN A 257 -0.69 2.21 -2.20
CA ASN A 257 -0.18 3.31 -3.03
C ASN A 257 1.05 2.89 -3.83
N GLY A 258 1.93 2.08 -3.23
CA GLY A 258 3.20 1.68 -3.82
C GLY A 258 3.28 0.18 -4.06
N ILE A 259 3.38 -0.59 -2.97
CA ILE A 259 3.82 -1.99 -3.00
C ILE A 259 2.93 -2.87 -3.90
N ARG A 260 1.64 -2.55 -4.06
CA ARG A 260 0.74 -3.28 -4.97
C ARG A 260 1.29 -3.47 -6.39
N ASN A 261 2.11 -2.54 -6.88
CA ASN A 261 2.69 -2.56 -8.21
C ASN A 261 4.20 -2.85 -8.21
N LEU A 262 4.81 -3.06 -7.03
CA LEU A 262 6.23 -3.34 -6.89
C LEU A 262 6.63 -4.64 -7.61
N LEU A 263 5.82 -5.71 -7.51
CA LEU A 263 6.09 -6.96 -8.23
C LEU A 263 6.15 -6.73 -9.74
N ALA A 264 5.21 -5.96 -10.30
CA ALA A 264 5.21 -5.64 -11.72
C ALA A 264 6.47 -4.85 -12.13
N ALA A 265 6.89 -3.88 -11.31
CA ALA A 265 8.13 -3.12 -11.56
C ALA A 265 9.37 -4.03 -11.55
N ILE A 266 9.46 -4.98 -10.61
CA ILE A 266 10.53 -5.97 -10.56
C ILE A 266 10.51 -6.85 -11.82
N MET A 267 9.33 -7.29 -12.25
CA MET A 267 9.17 -8.14 -13.45
C MET A 267 9.52 -7.42 -14.76
N LEU A 268 9.65 -6.08 -14.78
CA LEU A 268 10.13 -5.33 -15.94
C LEU A 268 11.65 -5.37 -16.13
N LEU A 269 12.43 -5.80 -15.13
CA LEU A 269 13.89 -5.83 -15.23
C LEU A 269 14.35 -6.74 -16.39
N PRO A 270 15.26 -6.32 -17.28
CA PRO A 270 15.64 -7.18 -18.41
C PRO A 270 16.36 -8.48 -18.02
N ASP A 271 17.15 -8.46 -16.94
CA ASP A 271 17.93 -9.62 -16.48
C ASP A 271 17.13 -10.50 -15.51
N PRO A 272 16.88 -11.80 -15.84
CA PRO A 272 16.26 -12.76 -14.92
C PRO A 272 16.97 -12.90 -13.58
N SER A 273 18.29 -12.70 -13.53
CA SER A 273 19.09 -12.75 -12.29
C SER A 273 18.64 -11.68 -11.31
N GLU A 274 18.42 -10.46 -11.82
CA GLU A 274 17.92 -9.34 -11.02
C GLU A 274 16.44 -9.48 -10.66
N LYS A 275 15.62 -10.04 -11.56
CA LYS A 275 14.21 -10.38 -11.26
C LYS A 275 14.14 -11.35 -10.08
N LEU A 276 14.89 -12.45 -10.15
CA LEU A 276 14.93 -13.49 -9.13
C LEU A 276 15.39 -12.94 -7.77
N GLN A 277 16.46 -12.16 -7.79
CA GLN A 277 17.04 -11.55 -6.58
C GLN A 277 15.98 -10.71 -5.84
N ARG A 278 15.30 -9.81 -6.54
CA ARG A 278 14.30 -8.91 -5.97
C ARG A 278 12.97 -9.59 -5.66
N LEU A 279 12.58 -10.60 -6.44
CA LEU A 279 11.40 -11.43 -6.13
C LEU A 279 11.57 -12.16 -4.79
N ARG A 280 12.76 -12.70 -4.52
CA ARG A 280 13.09 -13.31 -3.21
C ARG A 280 13.07 -12.28 -2.08
N ALA A 281 13.59 -11.08 -2.33
CA ALA A 281 13.51 -9.98 -1.36
C ALA A 281 12.06 -9.58 -1.06
N LEU A 282 11.20 -9.51 -2.10
CA LEU A 282 9.77 -9.24 -1.97
C LEU A 282 9.06 -10.32 -1.16
N GLN A 283 9.32 -11.60 -1.46
CA GLN A 283 8.78 -12.73 -0.72
C GLN A 283 9.18 -12.67 0.76
N ARG A 284 10.46 -12.42 1.06
CA ARG A 284 10.95 -12.22 2.44
C ARG A 284 10.21 -11.07 3.12
N MET A 285 10.08 -9.92 2.46
CA MET A 285 9.39 -8.75 2.99
C MET A 285 7.96 -9.11 3.40
N PHE A 286 7.18 -9.70 2.50
CA PHE A 286 5.78 -10.09 2.80
C PHE A 286 5.69 -11.12 3.93
N ASN A 287 6.57 -12.13 3.92
CA ASN A 287 6.64 -13.13 4.98
C ASN A 287 6.89 -12.51 6.36
N LEU A 288 7.77 -11.51 6.46
CA LEU A 288 8.07 -10.83 7.72
C LEU A 288 6.97 -9.85 8.13
N VAL A 289 6.50 -8.99 7.20
CA VAL A 289 5.51 -7.96 7.55
C VAL A 289 4.19 -8.60 7.95
N LEU A 290 3.64 -9.51 7.14
CA LEU A 290 2.32 -10.10 7.40
C LEU A 290 2.30 -11.08 8.59
N THR A 291 3.46 -11.44 9.15
CA THR A 291 3.55 -12.21 10.40
C THR A 291 3.85 -11.34 11.63
N SER A 292 4.15 -10.05 11.47
CA SER A 292 4.60 -9.14 12.54
C SER A 292 3.48 -8.52 13.41
N ASN A 293 2.22 -8.99 13.26
CA ASN A 293 1.01 -8.41 13.88
C ASN A 293 0.67 -6.96 13.44
N TYR A 294 1.37 -6.43 12.44
CA TYR A 294 1.08 -5.16 11.78
C TYR A 294 1.44 -5.26 10.28
N PRO A 295 0.55 -4.86 9.34
CA PRO A 295 -0.75 -4.25 9.58
C PRO A 295 -1.86 -5.27 9.91
N VAL A 296 -1.62 -6.58 9.79
CA VAL A 296 -2.65 -7.62 10.02
C VAL A 296 -2.45 -8.29 11.39
N GLY A 297 -3.47 -8.22 12.24
CA GLY A 297 -3.51 -8.84 13.57
C GLY A 297 -3.73 -10.36 13.52
N LEU A 298 -3.66 -11.02 14.68
CA LEU A 298 -3.87 -12.47 14.82
C LEU A 298 -5.32 -12.89 14.62
N ASP A 299 -6.23 -12.01 15.01
CA ASP A 299 -7.69 -12.15 14.98
C ASP A 299 -8.31 -11.65 13.65
N GLY A 300 -7.47 -11.29 12.67
CA GLY A 300 -7.90 -10.79 11.37
C GLY A 300 -8.18 -9.29 11.32
N VAL A 301 -7.95 -8.53 12.40
CA VAL A 301 -8.04 -7.07 12.32
C VAL A 301 -6.94 -6.50 11.44
N VAL A 302 -7.24 -5.41 10.75
CA VAL A 302 -6.25 -4.60 10.03
C VAL A 302 -6.07 -3.27 10.72
N ILE A 303 -4.83 -2.95 11.10
CA ILE A 303 -4.47 -1.76 11.86
C ILE A 303 -4.04 -0.64 10.92
N HIS A 304 -4.73 0.48 10.99
CA HIS A 304 -4.33 1.75 10.40
C HIS A 304 -4.67 2.88 11.37
N HIS A 305 -3.88 3.96 11.38
CA HIS A 305 -4.02 5.04 12.38
C HIS A 305 -4.04 4.55 13.85
N GLY A 306 -3.42 3.40 14.15
CA GLY A 306 -3.38 2.84 15.50
C GLY A 306 -4.66 2.12 15.96
N MET A 307 -5.62 1.87 15.07
CA MET A 307 -6.88 1.15 15.37
C MET A 307 -7.25 0.15 14.27
N HIS A 308 -8.20 -0.75 14.55
CA HIS A 308 -8.81 -1.54 13.49
C HIS A 308 -9.59 -0.62 12.53
N HIS A 309 -9.18 -0.61 11.25
CA HIS A 309 -9.72 0.31 10.27
C HIS A 309 -10.22 -0.40 9.01
N LEU A 310 -11.47 -0.87 9.05
CA LEU A 310 -12.12 -1.58 7.93
C LEU A 310 -12.12 -0.77 6.62
N ALA A 311 -12.34 0.54 6.68
CA ALA A 311 -12.32 1.38 5.49
C ALA A 311 -10.95 1.41 4.77
N TYR A 312 -9.83 1.43 5.50
CA TYR A 312 -8.51 1.33 4.88
C TYR A 312 -8.23 -0.09 4.39
N ALA A 313 -8.61 -1.09 5.19
CA ALA A 313 -8.46 -2.50 4.85
C ALA A 313 -9.16 -2.86 3.53
N SER A 314 -10.36 -2.31 3.28
CA SER A 314 -11.19 -2.63 2.13
C SER A 314 -10.52 -2.36 0.78
N TYR A 315 -9.63 -1.36 0.69
CA TYR A 315 -8.89 -1.04 -0.53
C TYR A 315 -7.40 -1.37 -0.46
N SER A 316 -6.82 -1.55 0.74
CA SER A 316 -5.42 -1.94 0.88
C SER A 316 -5.20 -3.45 0.78
N MET A 317 -6.01 -4.25 1.46
CA MET A 317 -5.82 -5.70 1.49
C MET A 317 -5.95 -6.36 0.12
N PRO A 318 -6.86 -5.95 -0.79
CA PRO A 318 -6.85 -6.45 -2.17
C PRO A 318 -5.48 -6.38 -2.88
N ALA A 319 -4.60 -5.45 -2.51
CA ALA A 319 -3.23 -5.42 -3.03
C ALA A 319 -2.38 -6.61 -2.57
N ALA A 320 -2.39 -6.93 -1.27
CA ALA A 320 -1.66 -8.09 -0.73
C ALA A 320 -2.18 -9.41 -1.32
N PHE A 321 -3.50 -9.55 -1.43
CA PHE A 321 -4.13 -10.73 -2.07
C PHE A 321 -3.82 -10.82 -3.57
N GLY A 322 -3.72 -9.68 -4.26
CA GLY A 322 -3.29 -9.63 -5.65
C GLY A 322 -1.88 -10.18 -5.81
N ILE A 323 -0.94 -9.81 -4.93
CA ILE A 323 0.43 -10.34 -4.95
C ILE A 323 0.45 -11.83 -4.61
N PHE A 324 -0.28 -12.25 -3.57
CA PHE A 324 -0.44 -13.65 -3.23
C PHE A 324 -0.94 -14.48 -4.42
N GLU A 325 -2.00 -14.02 -5.11
CA GLU A 325 -2.56 -14.69 -6.30
C GLU A 325 -1.55 -14.78 -7.45
N MET A 326 -0.74 -13.74 -7.67
CA MET A 326 0.29 -13.74 -8.73
C MET A 326 1.38 -14.79 -8.47
N LEU A 327 1.69 -15.08 -7.21
CA LEU A 327 2.75 -16.01 -6.80
C LEU A 327 2.27 -17.45 -6.58
N ARG A 328 0.95 -17.71 -6.61
CA ARG A 328 0.37 -19.04 -6.40
C ARG A 328 0.96 -20.08 -7.37
N ASP A 329 1.07 -21.33 -6.96
CA ASP A 329 1.57 -22.44 -7.80
C ASP A 329 3.03 -22.27 -8.26
N THR A 330 3.83 -21.51 -7.50
CA THR A 330 5.27 -21.34 -7.73
C THR A 330 6.03 -21.54 -6.42
N GLN A 331 7.36 -21.70 -6.50
CA GLN A 331 8.20 -21.75 -5.31
C GLN A 331 8.25 -20.42 -4.52
N PHE A 332 7.70 -19.34 -5.11
CA PHE A 332 7.70 -17.99 -4.54
C PHE A 332 6.43 -17.63 -3.76
N GLN A 333 5.50 -18.57 -3.61
CA GLN A 333 4.32 -18.36 -2.77
C GLN A 333 4.71 -17.99 -1.33
N PHE A 334 3.83 -17.26 -0.64
CA PHE A 334 4.08 -16.92 0.76
C PHE A 334 4.05 -18.15 1.66
N ASN A 335 4.67 -18.06 2.83
CA ASN A 335 4.72 -19.17 3.76
C ASN A 335 3.31 -19.49 4.34
N PRO A 336 3.11 -20.69 4.90
CA PRO A 336 1.84 -21.10 5.51
C PRO A 336 1.28 -20.10 6.53
N GLN A 337 2.15 -19.45 7.32
CA GLN A 337 1.74 -18.48 8.34
C GLN A 337 1.11 -17.24 7.71
N VAL A 338 1.68 -16.71 6.62
CA VAL A 338 1.07 -15.60 5.88
C VAL A 338 -0.23 -16.04 5.20
N HIS A 339 -0.28 -17.26 4.66
CA HIS A 339 -1.52 -17.80 4.10
C HIS A 339 -2.63 -17.83 5.15
N GLU A 340 -2.35 -18.34 6.36
CA GLU A 340 -3.30 -18.35 7.47
C GLU A 340 -3.73 -16.93 7.89
N ARG A 341 -2.81 -15.96 7.91
CA ARG A 341 -3.14 -14.56 8.24
C ARG A 341 -4.10 -13.92 7.25
N LEU A 342 -3.87 -14.15 5.95
CA LEU A 342 -4.75 -13.65 4.90
C LEU A 342 -6.11 -14.36 4.94
N ARG A 343 -6.12 -15.69 5.14
CA ARG A 343 -7.34 -16.47 5.34
C ARG A 343 -8.16 -15.96 6.54
N THR A 344 -7.52 -15.77 7.69
CA THR A 344 -8.15 -15.23 8.90
C THR A 344 -8.72 -13.84 8.68
N TYR A 345 -8.02 -12.96 7.94
CA TYR A 345 -8.57 -11.65 7.56
C TYR A 345 -9.86 -11.77 6.73
N VAL A 346 -9.93 -12.67 5.75
CA VAL A 346 -11.15 -12.90 4.97
C VAL A 346 -12.29 -13.34 5.89
N TYR A 347 -12.02 -14.31 6.75
CA TYR A 347 -13.00 -14.84 7.70
C TYR A 347 -13.53 -13.74 8.63
N ALA A 348 -12.63 -13.02 9.30
CA ALA A 348 -12.96 -11.95 10.24
C ALA A 348 -13.74 -10.81 9.55
N THR A 349 -13.37 -10.44 8.32
CA THR A 349 -14.07 -9.38 7.58
C THR A 349 -15.45 -9.84 7.11
N ALA A 350 -15.59 -11.10 6.66
CA ALA A 350 -16.89 -11.69 6.33
C ALA A 350 -17.80 -11.83 7.57
N PHE A 351 -17.21 -12.02 8.76
CA PHE A 351 -17.93 -12.02 10.03
C PHE A 351 -18.37 -10.59 10.43
N SER A 352 -17.53 -9.58 10.17
CA SER A 352 -17.75 -8.17 10.52
C SER A 352 -18.85 -7.45 9.74
N ALA A 353 -19.38 -8.08 8.68
CA ALA A 353 -20.48 -7.55 7.87
C ALA A 353 -21.61 -8.57 7.76
N ASN A 354 -22.86 -8.11 7.79
CA ASN A 354 -23.98 -8.96 7.40
C ASN A 354 -24.22 -8.79 5.90
N LYS A 355 -23.91 -9.83 5.12
CA LYS A 355 -23.64 -9.77 3.67
C LYS A 355 -22.63 -8.67 3.34
N TYR A 356 -23.11 -7.46 3.06
CA TYR A 356 -22.29 -6.33 2.63
C TYR A 356 -22.21 -5.21 3.66
N THR A 357 -23.17 -5.12 4.58
CA THR A 357 -23.28 -3.98 5.49
C THR A 357 -22.51 -4.20 6.78
N VAL A 358 -21.67 -3.23 7.12
CA VAL A 358 -20.90 -3.21 8.37
C VAL A 358 -21.63 -2.38 9.44
N PRO A 359 -21.73 -2.87 10.69
CA PRO A 359 -22.24 -2.10 11.82
C PRO A 359 -21.55 -0.73 11.97
N PRO A 360 -22.28 0.40 12.14
CA PRO A 360 -21.69 1.73 12.22
C PRO A 360 -20.72 1.90 13.39
N ASN A 361 -20.93 1.21 14.51
CA ASN A 361 -20.01 1.21 15.65
C ASN A 361 -18.63 0.56 15.34
N MET A 362 -18.51 -0.23 14.28
CA MET A 362 -17.25 -0.82 13.81
C MET A 362 -16.41 0.10 12.91
N ASN A 363 -16.95 1.24 12.47
CA ASN A 363 -16.36 1.98 11.33
C ASN A 363 -15.36 3.08 11.68
N GLY A 364 -15.06 3.27 12.97
CA GLY A 364 -14.01 4.19 13.41
C GLY A 364 -14.23 5.61 12.87
N ARG A 365 -13.29 6.09 12.05
CA ARG A 365 -13.38 7.43 11.43
C ARG A 365 -14.59 7.64 10.51
N ALA A 366 -15.05 6.62 9.80
CA ALA A 366 -16.12 6.84 8.82
C ALA A 366 -17.43 7.26 9.50
N GLY A 367 -17.65 6.85 10.75
CA GLY A 367 -18.80 7.26 11.58
C GLY A 367 -20.18 6.82 11.08
N THR A 368 -20.25 6.24 9.88
CA THR A 368 -21.47 5.82 9.19
C THR A 368 -21.31 4.38 8.69
N PRO A 369 -22.42 3.69 8.34
CA PRO A 369 -22.37 2.34 7.81
C PRO A 369 -21.51 2.24 6.54
N LEU A 370 -20.61 1.24 6.52
CA LEU A 370 -19.79 0.91 5.35
C LEU A 370 -20.37 -0.29 4.61
N GLN A 371 -20.09 -0.34 3.31
CA GLN A 371 -20.33 -1.51 2.47
C GLN A 371 -19.00 -2.17 2.16
N ILE A 372 -18.86 -3.46 2.47
CA ILE A 372 -17.65 -4.25 2.21
C ILE A 372 -18.07 -5.59 1.60
N ASN A 373 -17.38 -5.99 0.53
CA ASN A 373 -17.55 -7.32 -0.06
C ASN A 373 -16.19 -8.00 -0.22
N VAL A 374 -15.95 -9.07 0.55
CA VAL A 374 -14.73 -9.88 0.51
C VAL A 374 -14.81 -11.09 -0.42
N ALA A 375 -15.88 -11.26 -1.21
CA ALA A 375 -16.01 -12.37 -2.18
C ALA A 375 -14.77 -12.53 -3.07
N PRO A 376 -14.17 -11.47 -3.66
CA PRO A 376 -12.98 -11.63 -4.49
C PRO A 376 -11.78 -12.19 -3.72
N LEU A 377 -11.65 -11.87 -2.43
CA LEU A 377 -10.56 -12.32 -1.57
C LEU A 377 -10.81 -13.76 -1.09
N ALA A 378 -12.05 -14.08 -0.73
CA ALA A 378 -12.49 -15.43 -0.41
C ALA A 378 -12.27 -16.38 -1.58
N ARG A 379 -12.55 -15.96 -2.82
CA ARG A 379 -12.24 -16.72 -4.05
C ARG A 379 -10.74 -17.01 -4.17
N ILE A 380 -9.89 -16.03 -3.87
CA ILE A 380 -8.42 -16.18 -3.94
C ILE A 380 -7.95 -17.22 -2.93
N MET A 381 -8.46 -17.19 -1.69
CA MET A 381 -8.09 -18.17 -0.66
C MET A 381 -8.67 -19.56 -0.97
N ALA A 382 -9.93 -19.63 -1.40
CA ALA A 382 -10.59 -20.87 -1.80
C ALA A 382 -9.76 -21.64 -2.83
N LYS A 383 -9.31 -20.98 -3.90
CA LYS A 383 -8.48 -21.57 -4.95
C LYS A 383 -7.01 -21.79 -4.55
N ALA A 384 -6.56 -21.25 -3.42
CA ALA A 384 -5.21 -21.44 -2.93
C ALA A 384 -5.04 -22.70 -2.07
N GLY A 385 -6.15 -23.31 -1.66
CA GLY A 385 -6.13 -24.45 -0.76
C GLY A 385 -5.95 -24.07 0.71
N THR A 386 -5.84 -25.07 1.58
CA THR A 386 -5.62 -24.83 3.01
C THR A 386 -4.19 -24.34 3.26
N PRO A 387 -3.96 -23.51 4.31
CA PRO A 387 -2.63 -22.99 4.64
C PRO A 387 -1.55 -24.06 4.88
N ASP A 388 -1.94 -25.24 5.36
CA ASP A 388 -1.07 -26.41 5.56
C ASP A 388 -0.78 -27.19 4.26
N GLY A 389 -1.40 -26.82 3.14
CA GLY A 389 -1.22 -27.43 1.83
C GLY A 389 -1.89 -28.80 1.65
N ARG A 390 -2.71 -29.25 2.61
CA ARG A 390 -3.37 -30.58 2.53
C ARG A 390 -4.50 -30.62 1.53
N GLU A 391 -5.31 -29.57 1.50
CA GLU A 391 -6.46 -29.48 0.59
C GLU A 391 -6.16 -28.48 -0.53
N ARG A 392 -6.43 -28.86 -1.78
CA ARG A 392 -6.29 -27.97 -2.93
C ARG A 392 -7.33 -26.85 -2.97
N ILE A 393 -8.46 -27.06 -2.28
CA ILE A 393 -9.56 -26.10 -2.20
C ILE A 393 -9.90 -25.88 -0.74
N ASP A 394 -9.80 -24.63 -0.28
CA ASP A 394 -10.32 -24.26 1.03
C ASP A 394 -11.84 -24.15 0.95
N ARG A 395 -12.52 -25.19 1.44
CA ARG A 395 -13.98 -25.30 1.39
C ARG A 395 -14.67 -24.18 2.16
N GLU A 396 -14.15 -23.75 3.30
CA GLU A 396 -14.77 -22.69 4.09
C GLU A 396 -14.72 -21.36 3.33
N MET A 397 -13.56 -21.03 2.76
CA MET A 397 -13.41 -19.83 1.94
C MET A 397 -14.26 -19.89 0.67
N ALA A 398 -14.41 -21.07 0.06
CA ALA A 398 -15.30 -21.28 -1.09
C ALA A 398 -16.77 -21.03 -0.72
N GLN A 399 -17.22 -21.50 0.43
CA GLN A 399 -18.59 -21.29 0.90
C GLN A 399 -18.88 -19.83 1.26
N ILE A 400 -17.89 -19.11 1.83
CA ILE A 400 -17.97 -17.66 2.07
C ILE A 400 -18.07 -16.91 0.74
N PHE A 401 -17.24 -17.29 -0.25
CA PHE A 401 -17.32 -16.72 -1.60
C PHE A 401 -18.71 -16.94 -2.22
N LEU A 402 -19.25 -18.16 -2.17
CA LEU A 402 -20.60 -18.47 -2.66
C LEU A 402 -21.68 -17.67 -1.93
N TRP A 403 -21.52 -17.42 -0.63
CA TRP A 403 -22.43 -16.60 0.16
C TRP A 403 -22.40 -15.11 -0.22
N LEU A 404 -21.23 -14.56 -0.54
CA LEU A 404 -21.06 -13.15 -0.86
C LEU A 404 -21.11 -12.83 -2.37
N ASN A 405 -21.06 -13.84 -3.23
CA ASN A 405 -21.13 -13.67 -4.66
C ASN A 405 -22.58 -13.56 -5.13
N ALA A 406 -22.95 -12.39 -5.65
CA ALA A 406 -24.29 -12.15 -6.20
C ALA A 406 -24.47 -12.67 -7.64
N SER A 407 -23.41 -13.17 -8.29
CA SER A 407 -23.45 -13.58 -9.70
C SER A 407 -23.66 -15.09 -9.86
N PRO A 408 -24.86 -15.57 -10.22
CA PRO A 408 -25.12 -17.00 -10.45
C PRO A 408 -24.39 -17.55 -11.68
N ASN A 409 -23.92 -16.67 -12.57
CA ASN A 409 -23.18 -17.06 -13.78
C ASN A 409 -21.66 -17.08 -13.61
N ASP A 410 -21.14 -16.73 -12.43
CA ASP A 410 -19.71 -16.80 -12.16
C ASP A 410 -19.18 -18.25 -12.36
N PRO A 411 -18.21 -18.47 -13.28
CA PRO A 411 -17.67 -19.80 -13.55
C PRO A 411 -17.06 -20.49 -12.33
N ILE A 412 -16.44 -19.71 -11.43
CA ILE A 412 -15.84 -20.24 -10.20
C ILE A 412 -16.92 -20.61 -9.19
N ALA A 413 -18.04 -19.87 -9.16
CA ALA A 413 -19.19 -20.27 -8.34
C ALA A 413 -19.79 -21.60 -8.84
N LYS A 414 -19.95 -21.75 -10.17
CA LYS A 414 -20.40 -23.01 -10.79
C LYS A 414 -19.46 -24.19 -10.51
N GLU A 415 -18.15 -23.95 -10.52
CA GLU A 415 -17.14 -24.95 -10.14
C GLU A 415 -17.40 -25.45 -8.71
N PHE A 416 -17.51 -24.55 -7.73
CA PHE A 416 -17.71 -24.91 -6.33
C PHE A 416 -19.08 -25.57 -6.06
N ILE A 417 -20.13 -25.13 -6.74
CA ILE A 417 -21.46 -25.75 -6.64
C ILE A 417 -21.44 -27.18 -7.18
N THR A 418 -20.76 -27.42 -8.31
CA THR A 418 -20.58 -28.76 -8.88
C THR A 418 -19.80 -29.67 -7.92
N MET A 419 -18.90 -29.11 -7.11
CA MET A 419 -18.20 -29.84 -6.03
C MET A 419 -19.09 -30.13 -4.80
N GLY A 420 -20.38 -29.78 -4.83
CA GLY A 420 -21.33 -29.98 -3.73
C GLY A 420 -21.26 -28.93 -2.62
N LEU A 421 -20.52 -27.83 -2.82
CA LEU A 421 -20.43 -26.75 -1.84
C LEU A 421 -21.65 -25.84 -1.92
N LYS A 422 -22.15 -25.42 -0.75
CA LYS A 422 -23.30 -24.51 -0.62
C LYS A 422 -22.86 -23.19 -0.01
N PRO A 423 -23.48 -22.05 -0.37
CA PRO A 423 -23.28 -20.78 0.32
C PRO A 423 -23.38 -20.94 1.83
N LYS A 424 -22.36 -20.50 2.58
CA LYS A 424 -22.38 -20.56 4.05
C LYS A 424 -21.70 -19.31 4.63
N PRO A 425 -22.41 -18.49 5.43
CA PRO A 425 -21.77 -17.44 6.21
C PRO A 425 -20.91 -18.02 7.35
N PRO A 426 -19.92 -17.27 7.85
CA PRO A 426 -19.38 -17.50 9.18
C PRO A 426 -20.50 -17.48 10.22
N THR A 427 -20.52 -18.40 11.18
CA THR A 427 -21.51 -18.47 12.27
C THR A 427 -20.77 -18.71 13.58
N GLY A 428 -21.37 -18.40 14.72
CA GLY A 428 -20.70 -18.54 16.02
C GLY A 428 -20.46 -17.20 16.72
N HIS A 429 -19.32 -17.10 17.40
CA HIS A 429 -18.85 -15.91 18.09
C HIS A 429 -17.38 -15.70 17.70
N TRP A 430 -17.03 -14.50 17.27
CA TRP A 430 -15.67 -14.13 16.88
C TRP A 430 -15.22 -12.90 17.66
N THR A 431 -14.18 -13.06 18.48
CA THR A 431 -13.61 -11.94 19.23
C THR A 431 -12.49 -11.27 18.45
N LEU A 432 -12.63 -9.97 18.22
CA LEU A 432 -11.62 -9.09 17.63
C LEU A 432 -10.96 -8.27 18.74
N ASN A 433 -10.11 -8.89 19.55
CA ASN A 433 -9.43 -8.23 20.66
C ASN A 433 -8.54 -7.07 20.20
N GLY A 434 -7.96 -7.14 19.00
CA GLY A 434 -7.22 -6.05 18.37
C GLY A 434 -8.10 -4.84 17.99
N ALA A 435 -9.42 -4.98 18.06
CA ALA A 435 -10.41 -3.92 17.86
C ALA A 435 -11.27 -3.64 19.10
N SER A 436 -11.00 -4.30 20.24
CA SER A 436 -11.90 -4.33 21.41
C SER A 436 -13.36 -4.61 21.03
N ALA A 437 -13.56 -5.55 20.11
CA ALA A 437 -14.87 -5.89 19.60
C ALA A 437 -15.17 -7.39 19.69
N ALA A 438 -16.44 -7.73 19.75
CA ALA A 438 -16.94 -9.08 19.61
C ALA A 438 -18.10 -9.11 18.61
N LEU A 439 -18.13 -10.15 17.79
CA LEU A 439 -19.14 -10.39 16.79
C LEU A 439 -19.84 -11.70 17.11
N HIS A 440 -21.16 -11.72 17.04
CA HIS A 440 -21.94 -12.93 17.26
C HIS A 440 -22.99 -13.08 16.17
N ARG A 441 -23.05 -14.26 15.54
CA ARG A 441 -23.97 -14.55 14.45
C ARG A 441 -24.69 -15.87 14.70
N ARG A 442 -26.01 -15.85 14.57
CA ARG A 442 -26.87 -17.02 14.36
C ARG A 442 -27.88 -16.68 13.28
N ASP A 443 -28.29 -17.69 12.53
CA ASP A 443 -29.23 -17.53 11.41
C ASP A 443 -28.81 -16.35 10.51
N GLU A 444 -29.75 -15.44 10.25
CA GLU A 444 -29.52 -14.25 9.41
C GLU A 444 -29.12 -13.00 10.22
N TRP A 445 -28.99 -13.07 11.56
CA TRP A 445 -28.71 -11.89 12.37
C TRP A 445 -27.25 -11.81 12.84
N LEU A 446 -26.70 -10.61 12.86
CA LEU A 446 -25.36 -10.29 13.34
C LEU A 446 -25.44 -9.27 14.48
N VAL A 447 -24.76 -9.55 15.58
CA VAL A 447 -24.53 -8.62 16.69
C VAL A 447 -23.07 -8.20 16.70
N ALA A 448 -22.80 -6.90 16.83
CA ALA A 448 -21.47 -6.34 17.01
C ALA A 448 -21.41 -5.48 18.28
N ILE A 449 -20.58 -5.93 19.22
CA ILE A 449 -20.28 -5.24 20.47
C ILE A 449 -18.91 -4.58 20.32
N VAL A 450 -18.81 -3.27 20.55
CA VAL A 450 -17.58 -2.50 20.30
C VAL A 450 -17.26 -1.56 21.45
N GLY A 451 -16.04 -1.71 21.98
CA GLY A 451 -15.47 -0.90 23.03
C GLY A 451 -14.19 -0.19 22.63
N MET A 452 -13.45 0.26 23.64
CA MET A 452 -12.14 0.89 23.51
C MET A 452 -11.24 0.43 24.66
N ASN A 453 -9.92 0.40 24.41
CA ASN A 453 -8.89 0.16 25.43
C ASN A 453 -7.77 1.21 25.31
N ARG A 454 -6.77 1.12 26.21
CA ARG A 454 -5.64 2.06 26.23
C ARG A 454 -4.57 1.83 25.15
N PHE A 455 -4.56 0.64 24.54
CA PHE A 455 -3.47 0.21 23.66
C PHE A 455 -3.72 0.56 22.18
N LYS A 456 -4.97 0.75 21.79
CA LYS A 456 -5.40 1.09 20.43
C LYS A 456 -6.21 2.36 20.47
N ARG A 457 -6.18 3.12 19.36
CA ARG A 457 -7.15 4.21 19.22
C ARG A 457 -8.55 3.62 19.16
N GLY A 458 -9.48 4.22 19.88
CA GLY A 458 -10.85 3.76 19.97
C GLY A 458 -11.70 4.34 18.86
N LEU A 459 -11.65 5.65 18.67
CA LEU A 459 -12.43 6.38 17.67
C LEU A 459 -11.62 7.55 17.10
N GLU A 460 -11.87 7.91 15.85
CA GLU A 460 -11.22 9.00 15.14
C GLU A 460 -12.28 9.97 14.59
N ILE A 461 -12.07 11.28 14.74
CA ILE A 461 -12.97 12.34 14.28
C ILE A 461 -12.17 13.38 13.48
N TYR A 462 -12.56 13.59 12.23
CA TYR A 462 -11.95 14.54 11.28
C TYR A 462 -13.02 15.54 10.86
N GLY A 463 -13.25 16.54 11.70
CA GLY A 463 -14.34 17.50 11.55
C GLY A 463 -14.20 18.44 10.36
N TRP A 464 -12.99 18.67 9.84
CA TRP A 464 -12.76 19.41 8.58
C TRP A 464 -13.16 18.61 7.33
N LEU A 465 -13.42 17.31 7.47
CA LEU A 465 -14.00 16.46 6.43
C LEU A 465 -15.44 16.06 6.77
N GLU A 466 -16.03 16.67 7.81
CA GLU A 466 -17.37 16.32 8.34
C GLU A 466 -17.52 14.82 8.64
N ASN A 467 -16.41 14.17 9.03
CA ASN A 467 -16.37 12.75 9.31
C ASN A 467 -16.47 12.50 10.82
N ASN A 468 -17.57 11.86 11.21
CA ASN A 468 -17.80 11.31 12.55
C ASN A 468 -17.84 12.36 13.68
N ASN A 469 -18.19 13.61 13.37
CA ASN A 469 -18.16 14.75 14.30
C ASN A 469 -18.94 14.55 15.60
N TYR A 470 -19.94 13.65 15.61
CA TYR A 470 -20.80 13.37 16.76
C TYR A 470 -20.59 11.95 17.33
N GLY A 471 -19.57 11.23 16.86
CA GLY A 471 -19.38 9.81 17.16
C GLY A 471 -18.87 9.49 18.56
N ARG A 472 -18.70 10.48 19.45
CA ARG A 472 -18.02 10.36 20.76
C ARG A 472 -18.35 9.08 21.53
N TYR A 473 -19.61 8.66 21.52
CA TYR A 473 -20.10 7.50 22.30
C TYR A 473 -20.30 6.21 21.48
N ALA A 474 -19.94 6.21 20.19
CA ALA A 474 -20.15 5.09 19.28
C ALA A 474 -19.43 3.80 19.68
N ARG A 475 -18.52 3.85 20.66
CA ARG A 475 -17.71 2.71 21.13
C ARG A 475 -17.64 2.63 22.65
N ASN A 476 -18.63 3.17 23.35
CA ASN A 476 -18.75 3.03 24.81
C ASN A 476 -19.42 1.71 25.21
N GLY A 477 -18.94 0.59 24.64
CA GLY A 477 -19.59 -0.72 24.81
C GLY A 477 -20.90 -0.84 24.02
N SER A 478 -21.01 -0.07 22.93
CA SER A 478 -22.21 -0.07 22.09
C SER A 478 -22.43 -1.43 21.43
N ILE A 479 -23.69 -1.74 21.20
CA ILE A 479 -24.18 -2.97 20.58
C ILE A 479 -24.98 -2.57 19.34
N CYS A 480 -24.63 -3.14 18.19
CA CYS A 480 -25.41 -3.00 16.97
C CYS A 480 -25.91 -4.37 16.53
N ILE A 481 -27.20 -4.46 16.18
CA ILE A 481 -27.85 -5.67 15.71
C ILE A 481 -28.30 -5.43 14.26
N ILE A 482 -27.90 -6.34 13.36
CA ILE A 482 -28.37 -6.37 11.97
C ILE A 482 -29.17 -7.64 11.80
N SER A 483 -30.49 -7.53 11.70
CA SER A 483 -31.42 -8.68 11.70
C SER A 483 -32.54 -8.59 10.67
N CYS A 484 -32.73 -7.43 10.04
CA CYS A 484 -33.87 -7.17 9.15
C CYS A 484 -33.43 -6.80 7.73
N GLY A 485 -34.28 -7.12 6.75
CA GLY A 485 -34.09 -6.83 5.31
C GLY A 485 -33.67 -8.04 4.49
N GLU A 486 -33.80 -7.94 3.16
CA GLU A 486 -33.35 -8.96 2.20
C GLU A 486 -32.51 -8.32 1.07
N PRO A 487 -31.17 -8.36 1.14
CA PRO A 487 -30.36 -8.90 2.24
C PRO A 487 -30.44 -8.03 3.52
N PRO A 488 -30.08 -8.58 4.70
CA PRO A 488 -30.07 -7.81 5.94
C PRO A 488 -29.19 -6.55 5.86
N SER A 489 -29.66 -5.47 6.46
CA SER A 489 -28.94 -4.19 6.49
C SER A 489 -29.19 -3.41 7.79
N VAL A 490 -28.27 -2.52 8.14
CA VAL A 490 -28.43 -1.64 9.31
C VAL A 490 -29.65 -0.73 9.17
N TYR A 491 -29.95 -0.27 7.95
CA TYR A 491 -31.09 0.61 7.68
C TYR A 491 -32.42 -0.11 7.90
N ALA A 492 -32.56 -1.31 7.33
CA ALA A 492 -33.73 -2.15 7.56
C ALA A 492 -33.84 -2.61 9.03
N SER A 493 -32.72 -2.63 9.77
CA SER A 493 -32.66 -2.92 11.21
C SER A 493 -32.84 -1.69 12.10
N GLY A 494 -33.21 -0.53 11.54
CA GLY A 494 -33.62 0.67 12.29
C GLY A 494 -32.55 1.74 12.49
N TYR A 495 -31.35 1.60 11.92
CA TYR A 495 -30.39 2.70 11.88
C TYR A 495 -30.80 3.74 10.83
N SER A 496 -30.85 5.01 11.20
CA SER A 496 -30.94 6.14 10.29
C SER A 496 -29.84 7.12 10.63
N PHE A 497 -29.29 7.82 9.63
CA PHE A 497 -28.40 8.95 9.90
C PHE A 497 -29.22 10.19 10.29
N GLU A 498 -30.31 10.44 9.56
CA GLU A 498 -31.22 11.53 9.83
C GLU A 498 -32.03 11.25 11.10
N GLY A 499 -32.07 12.22 12.01
CA GLY A 499 -32.74 12.09 13.29
C GLY A 499 -32.03 11.20 14.31
N TRP A 500 -30.82 10.69 14.01
CA TRP A 500 -30.07 9.86 14.95
C TRP A 500 -29.71 10.65 16.21
N ASN A 501 -30.04 10.09 17.37
CA ASN A 501 -29.59 10.65 18.63
C ASN A 501 -28.20 10.10 18.99
N TRP A 502 -27.16 10.88 18.71
CA TRP A 502 -25.76 10.51 18.93
C TRP A 502 -25.38 10.30 20.42
N CYS A 503 -26.24 10.67 21.37
CA CYS A 503 -26.09 10.26 22.77
C CYS A 503 -26.50 8.80 23.02
N HIS A 504 -27.46 8.28 22.26
CA HIS A 504 -28.15 7.01 22.51
C HIS A 504 -27.72 5.93 21.52
N TRP A 505 -26.42 5.63 21.51
CA TRP A 505 -25.95 4.40 20.89
C TRP A 505 -26.49 3.20 21.66
N ALA A 506 -27.14 2.26 20.96
CA ALA A 506 -27.69 1.07 21.60
C ALA A 506 -26.62 0.33 22.42
N GLY A 507 -26.96 -0.11 23.63
CA GLY A 507 -26.06 -0.77 24.58
C GLY A 507 -25.00 0.12 25.24
N ALA A 508 -24.75 1.34 24.75
CA ALA A 508 -23.75 2.23 25.33
C ALA A 508 -24.26 2.93 26.60
N THR A 509 -23.34 3.17 27.54
CA THR A 509 -23.58 4.11 28.66
C THR A 509 -22.96 5.46 28.32
N SER A 510 -23.79 6.50 28.29
CA SER A 510 -23.42 7.83 27.78
C SER A 510 -24.05 8.95 28.61
N LEU A 511 -23.39 10.11 28.65
CA LEU A 511 -24.01 11.33 29.16
C LEU A 511 -24.89 11.95 28.08
N ILE A 512 -26.13 12.28 28.42
CA ILE A 512 -27.04 13.00 27.53
C ILE A 512 -26.58 14.46 27.44
N ARG A 513 -26.25 14.90 26.22
CA ARG A 513 -25.71 16.23 25.92
C ARG A 513 -26.43 16.87 24.74
N PRO A 514 -26.54 18.21 24.69
CA PRO A 514 -26.91 18.92 23.47
C PRO A 514 -25.91 18.64 22.33
N SER A 515 -26.37 18.64 21.08
CA SER A 515 -25.53 18.31 19.92
C SER A 515 -24.28 19.18 19.78
N TYR A 516 -24.34 20.46 20.15
CA TYR A 516 -23.18 21.37 20.09
C TYR A 516 -22.06 20.96 21.06
N GLU A 517 -22.36 20.25 22.16
CA GLU A 517 -21.34 19.72 23.08
C GLU A 517 -20.74 18.39 22.59
N LEU A 518 -21.45 17.68 21.70
CA LEU A 518 -20.97 16.44 21.09
C LEU A 518 -20.06 16.70 19.89
N TYR A 519 -20.21 17.85 19.23
CA TYR A 519 -19.42 18.20 18.07
C TYR A 519 -17.93 18.30 18.44
N ASP A 520 -17.10 17.51 17.75
CA ASP A 520 -15.65 17.56 17.85
C ASP A 520 -15.01 17.89 16.49
N TYR A 521 -14.08 18.85 16.47
CA TYR A 521 -13.36 19.24 15.23
C TYR A 521 -12.22 18.28 14.89
N TYR A 522 -11.33 17.98 15.85
CA TYR A 522 -10.34 16.92 15.70
C TYR A 522 -10.19 16.22 17.02
N ARG A 523 -10.55 14.94 17.07
CA ARG A 523 -10.48 14.18 18.30
C ARG A 523 -10.18 12.72 18.04
N MET A 524 -9.36 12.17 18.93
CA MET A 524 -9.10 10.74 19.02
C MET A 524 -9.60 10.31 20.40
N TYR A 525 -10.54 9.38 20.45
CA TYR A 525 -11.02 8.79 21.70
C TYR A 525 -10.36 7.44 21.94
N GLY A 526 -10.19 7.14 23.22
CA GLY A 526 -9.77 5.85 23.73
C GLY A 526 -10.29 5.69 25.16
N ASN A 527 -9.99 4.55 25.77
CA ASN A 527 -10.32 4.28 27.16
C ASN A 527 -8.98 4.14 27.92
N PRO A 528 -8.75 4.82 29.05
CA PRO A 528 -7.52 4.66 29.81
C PRO A 528 -7.37 3.26 30.42
N SER A 529 -8.45 2.48 30.54
CA SER A 529 -8.38 1.10 31.00
C SER A 529 -7.72 0.18 29.96
N ALA A 530 -6.97 -0.79 30.47
CA ALA A 530 -6.40 -1.87 29.67
C ALA A 530 -7.44 -2.95 29.31
N ILE A 531 -8.57 -2.99 30.04
CA ILE A 531 -9.51 -4.11 30.00
C ILE A 531 -10.66 -3.76 29.07
N ALA A 532 -10.59 -4.22 27.82
CA ALA A 532 -11.74 -4.29 26.91
C ALA A 532 -11.52 -5.35 25.83
N GLY A 533 -12.38 -6.35 25.76
CA GLY A 533 -12.24 -7.48 24.85
C GLY A 533 -13.16 -8.64 25.22
N GLY A 534 -12.87 -9.82 24.67
CA GLY A 534 -13.69 -11.01 24.88
C GLY A 534 -12.95 -12.32 24.71
N THR A 535 -13.71 -13.40 24.82
CA THR A 535 -13.26 -14.76 24.51
C THR A 535 -14.42 -15.55 23.90
N SER A 536 -14.09 -16.60 23.15
CA SER A 536 -15.06 -17.48 22.49
C SER A 536 -14.80 -18.94 22.84
N LEU A 537 -15.87 -19.73 22.98
CA LEU A 537 -15.83 -21.18 23.16
C LEU A 537 -17.03 -21.80 22.43
N ASP A 538 -16.79 -22.81 21.60
CA ASP A 538 -17.83 -23.58 20.90
C ASP A 538 -18.89 -22.75 20.14
N GLY A 539 -18.48 -21.60 19.62
CA GLY A 539 -19.35 -20.69 18.87
C GLY A 539 -20.13 -19.71 19.75
N ASP A 540 -20.01 -19.78 21.07
CA ASP A 540 -20.48 -18.78 22.02
C ASP A 540 -19.32 -17.93 22.54
N GLY A 541 -19.62 -16.86 23.28
CA GLY A 541 -18.57 -16.00 23.81
C GLY A 541 -19.08 -14.93 24.77
N ILE A 542 -18.13 -14.33 25.47
CA ILE A 542 -18.33 -13.22 26.40
C ILE A 542 -17.49 -12.02 25.97
N TRP A 543 -18.00 -10.83 26.23
CA TRP A 543 -17.29 -9.58 26.01
C TRP A 543 -17.50 -8.64 27.20
N GLY A 544 -16.46 -7.89 27.57
CA GLY A 544 -16.52 -6.92 28.64
C GLY A 544 -15.54 -5.77 28.46
N MET A 545 -15.82 -4.66 29.13
CA MET A 545 -14.98 -3.46 29.16
C MET A 545 -15.09 -2.77 30.51
N ASP A 546 -13.94 -2.42 31.09
CA ASP A 546 -13.85 -1.48 32.21
C ASP A 546 -13.86 -0.05 31.64
N PHE A 547 -15.05 0.55 31.56
CA PHE A 547 -15.23 1.90 31.03
C PHE A 547 -14.88 2.96 32.08
N ARG A 548 -14.07 3.95 31.71
CA ARG A 548 -13.57 5.01 32.61
C ARG A 548 -13.66 6.40 32.00
#